data_AF-A0A965D1M1-F1
#
_entry.id   AF-A0A965D1M1-F1
#
_cell.length_a   1.000
_cell.length_b   1.000
_cell.length_c   1.000
_cell.angle_alpha   90.00
_cell.angle_beta   90.00
_cell.angle_gamma   90.00
#
_symmetry.space_group_name_H-M   'P 1'
#
loop_
_entity.id
_entity.type
_entity.pdbx_description
1 polymer ?
#
loop_
_entity_poly.entity_id
_entity_poly.type
_entity_poly.pdbx_seq_one_letter_code
_entity_poly.pdbx_strand_id
1 'polypeptide(L)' 'AGFEIQTTSSRKEFALEFFRKWKQKMSVSKSPPPLGLHLVMGENFFEKLTNFLENIKTRRVAPFEIIAKLPE' A
#
# COMPACT_ATOMS: atom_id res chain seq x y z
N ALA A 1 4.90 4.61 24.51
CA ALA A 1 5.23 3.25 24.03
C ALA A 1 6.67 2.83 24.34
N GLY A 2 7.61 3.74 24.68
CA GLY A 2 8.93 3.35 25.20
C GLY A 2 9.89 2.73 24.18
N PHE A 3 9.51 2.59 22.91
CA PHE A 3 10.36 2.02 21.85
C PHE A 3 11.39 3.03 21.32
N GLU A 4 12.57 2.52 20.98
CA GLU A 4 13.60 3.21 20.21
C GLU A 4 13.52 2.84 18.74
N ILE A 5 13.40 3.85 17.88
CA ILE A 5 13.42 3.68 16.42
C ILE A 5 14.85 3.30 16.01
N GLN A 6 14.99 2.15 15.34
CA GLN A 6 16.24 1.69 14.77
C GLN A 6 16.38 2.16 13.32
N THR A 7 15.32 2.02 12.52
CA THR A 7 15.31 2.45 11.13
C THR A 7 13.95 2.99 10.71
N THR A 8 13.96 3.85 9.71
CA THR A 8 12.76 4.37 9.05
C THR A 8 13.01 4.43 7.55
N SER A 9 12.16 3.76 6.77
CA SER A 9 12.32 3.61 5.34
C SER A 9 11.05 4.03 4.61
N SER A 10 11.16 4.90 3.61
CA SER A 10 10.05 5.20 2.72
C SER A 10 9.64 3.94 1.94
N ARG A 11 8.35 3.65 1.91
CA ARG A 11 7.75 2.59 1.07
C ARG A 11 6.94 3.18 -0.09
N LYS A 12 7.11 4.46 -0.39
CA LYS A 12 6.34 5.17 -1.42
C LYS A 12 6.52 4.55 -2.80
N GLU A 13 7.77 4.33 -3.21
CA GLU A 13 8.10 3.81 -4.54
C GLU A 13 7.57 2.38 -4.70
N PHE A 14 7.74 1.56 -3.67
CA PHE A 14 7.17 0.21 -3.61
C PHE A 14 5.64 0.23 -3.79
N ALA A 15 4.94 1.09 -3.04
CA ALA A 15 3.50 1.22 -3.16
C ALA A 15 3.10 1.57 -4.60
N LEU A 16 3.71 2.61 -5.19
CA LEU A 16 3.43 3.04 -6.56
C LEU A 16 3.69 1.94 -7.60
N GLU A 17 4.79 1.19 -7.47
CA GLU A 17 5.14 0.11 -8.38
C GLU A 17 4.18 -1.07 -8.28
N PHE A 18 3.84 -1.49 -7.05
CA PHE A 18 2.85 -2.54 -6.79
C PHE A 18 1.53 -2.22 -7.50
N PHE A 19 1.06 -0.96 -7.41
CA PHE A 19 -0.18 -0.55 -8.08
C PHE A 19 -0.06 -0.50 -9.59
N ARG A 20 1.08 -0.05 -10.13
CA ARG A 20 1.31 -0.06 -11.58
C ARG A 20 1.20 -1.48 -12.13
N LYS A 21 1.86 -2.44 -11.48
CA LYS A 21 1.80 -3.87 -11.86
C LYS A 21 0.38 -4.43 -11.74
N TRP A 22 -0.35 -4.03 -10.70
CA TRP A 22 -1.72 -4.50 -10.50
C TRP A 22 -2.71 -3.96 -11.54
N LYS A 23 -2.64 -2.66 -11.87
CA LYS A 23 -3.47 -2.07 -12.94
C LYS A 23 -3.23 -2.75 -14.29
N GLN A 24 -1.98 -3.08 -14.61
CA GLN A 24 -1.64 -3.81 -15.84
C GLN A 24 -2.30 -5.20 -15.89
N LYS A 25 -2.29 -5.94 -14.78
CA LYS A 25 -2.94 -7.27 -14.71
C LYS A 25 -4.45 -7.17 -14.90
N MET A 26 -5.07 -6.12 -14.38
CA MET A 26 -6.51 -5.87 -14.54
C MET A 26 -6.93 -5.39 -15.92
N SER A 27 -6.11 -4.59 -16.61
CA SER A 27 -6.44 -4.17 -17.99
C SER A 27 -6.46 -5.34 -18.97
N VAL A 28 -5.81 -6.45 -18.62
CA VAL A 28 -5.73 -7.66 -19.45
C VAL A 28 -6.90 -8.63 -19.18
N SER A 29 -7.57 -8.54 -18.02
CA SER A 29 -8.68 -9.42 -17.65
C SER A 29 -9.97 -8.64 -17.38
N LYS A 30 -11.09 -9.02 -18.02
CA LYS A 30 -12.42 -8.42 -17.77
C LYS A 30 -12.96 -8.66 -16.35
N SER A 31 -12.32 -9.54 -15.59
CA SER A 31 -12.68 -9.91 -14.22
C SER A 31 -11.48 -9.68 -13.29
N PRO A 32 -11.71 -9.34 -12.00
CA PRO A 32 -10.63 -9.31 -11.03
C PRO A 32 -9.94 -10.68 -10.95
N PRO A 33 -8.63 -10.75 -10.72
CA PRO A 33 -7.91 -12.01 -10.61
C PRO A 33 -8.51 -12.85 -9.46
N PRO A 34 -8.58 -14.19 -9.58
CA PRO A 34 -9.21 -15.06 -8.57
C PRO A 34 -8.50 -15.02 -7.21
N LEU A 35 -7.26 -14.54 -7.14
CA LEU A 35 -6.58 -14.19 -5.91
C LEU A 35 -6.09 -12.74 -5.96
N GLY A 36 -6.30 -12.01 -4.87
CA GLY A 36 -5.75 -10.67 -4.68
C GLY A 36 -6.28 -9.97 -3.44
N LEU A 37 -5.74 -8.78 -3.15
CA LEU A 37 -6.09 -7.99 -1.96
C LEU A 37 -7.58 -7.65 -1.85
N HIS A 38 -8.31 -7.58 -2.96
CA HIS A 38 -9.76 -7.34 -2.98
C HIS A 38 -10.55 -8.40 -2.19
N LEU A 39 -10.05 -9.65 -2.09
CA LEU A 39 -10.69 -10.70 -1.29
C LEU A 39 -10.70 -10.36 0.21
N VAL A 40 -9.64 -9.74 0.70
CA VAL A 40 -9.49 -9.36 2.11
C VAL A 40 -10.10 -7.97 2.37
N MET A 41 -9.96 -7.07 1.40
CA MET A 41 -10.33 -5.66 1.55
C MET A 41 -11.80 -5.36 1.25
N GLY A 42 -12.54 -6.35 0.74
CA GLY A 42 -13.97 -6.26 0.44
C GLY A 42 -14.28 -5.54 -0.88
N GLU A 43 -15.58 -5.40 -1.14
CA GLU A 43 -16.12 -4.93 -2.43
C GLU A 43 -15.65 -3.51 -2.80
N ASN A 44 -15.43 -2.64 -1.82
CA ASN A 44 -14.94 -1.27 -2.04
C ASN A 44 -13.42 -1.16 -2.15
N PHE A 45 -12.71 -2.27 -2.40
CA PHE A 45 -11.25 -2.27 -2.55
C PHE A 45 -10.76 -1.23 -3.57
N PHE A 46 -11.44 -1.10 -4.71
CA PHE A 46 -11.06 -0.16 -5.78
C PHE A 46 -11.09 1.31 -5.34
N GLU A 47 -12.10 1.66 -4.55
CA GLU A 47 -12.26 3.00 -4.00
C GLU A 47 -11.14 3.28 -2.99
N LYS A 48 -10.93 2.37 -2.03
CA LYS A 48 -9.84 2.46 -1.04
C LYS A 48 -8.47 2.60 -1.72
N LEU A 49 -8.27 1.86 -2.81
CA LEU A 49 -7.04 1.87 -3.58
C LEU A 49 -6.80 3.22 -4.26
N THR A 50 -7.84 3.75 -4.89
CA THR A 50 -7.81 5.04 -5.58
C THR A 50 -7.51 6.15 -4.58
N ASN A 51 -8.22 6.16 -3.45
CA ASN A 51 -8.01 7.12 -2.37
C ASN A 51 -6.59 7.05 -1.81
N PHE A 52 -6.05 5.85 -1.57
CA PHE A 52 -4.68 5.68 -1.08
C PHE A 52 -3.64 6.26 -2.05
N LEU A 53 -3.80 5.99 -3.35
CA LEU A 53 -2.92 6.52 -4.39
C LEU A 53 -2.98 8.04 -4.51
N GLU A 54 -4.19 8.62 -4.50
CA GLU A 54 -4.34 10.07 -4.53
C GLU A 54 -3.75 10.73 -3.30
N ASN A 55 -3.92 10.13 -2.12
CA ASN A 55 -3.35 10.63 -0.88
C ASN A 55 -1.82 10.57 -0.86
N ILE A 56 -1.19 9.54 -1.48
CA ILE A 56 0.27 9.51 -1.68
C ILE A 56 0.72 10.64 -2.62
N LYS A 57 0.03 10.83 -3.75
CA LYS A 57 0.38 11.86 -4.74
C LYS A 57 0.24 13.28 -4.18
N THR A 58 -0.84 13.52 -3.44
CA THR A 58 -1.16 14.81 -2.80
C THR A 58 -0.45 15.02 -1.47
N ARG A 59 0.44 14.09 -1.08
CA ARG A 59 1.23 14.13 0.16
C ARG A 59 0.38 14.19 1.44
N ARG A 60 -0.88 13.72 1.38
CA ARG A 60 -1.75 13.54 2.55
C ARG A 60 -1.42 12.29 3.35
N VAL A 61 -0.89 11.26 2.67
CA VAL A 61 -0.43 10.01 3.28
C VAL A 61 0.97 9.70 2.74
N ALA A 62 1.84 9.19 3.61
CA ALA A 62 3.16 8.70 3.23
C ALA A 62 3.42 7.33 3.88
N PRO A 63 3.60 6.26 3.10
CA PRO A 63 3.87 4.94 3.66
C PRO A 63 5.33 4.83 4.09
N PHE A 64 5.55 4.52 5.36
CA PHE A 64 6.86 4.25 5.93
C PHE A 64 6.87 2.89 6.63
N GLU A 65 8.01 2.22 6.55
CA GLU A 65 8.35 1.12 7.44
C GLU A 65 9.21 1.67 8.57
N ILE A 66 8.85 1.32 9.80
CA ILE A 66 9.59 1.67 11.00
C ILE A 66 9.94 0.38 11.71
N ILE A 67 11.23 0.15 11.92
CA ILE A 67 11.71 -0.92 12.79
C ILE A 67 12.09 -0.27 14.11
N ALA A 68 11.45 -0.70 15.19
CA ALA A 68 11.69 -0.18 16.53
C ALA A 68 11.87 -1.33 17.52
N LYS A 69 12.66 -1.09 18.56
CA LYS A 69 12.92 -2.05 19.64
C LYS A 69 12.52 -1.46 20.99
N LEU A 70 12.10 -2.29 21.93
CA LEU A 70 12.05 -1.85 23.32
C LEU A 70 13.51 -1.75 23.83
N PRO A 71 13.91 -0.66 24.50
CA PRO A 71 15.19 -0.57 25.18
C PRO A 71 15.33 -1.71 26.19
N GLU A 72 16.56 -2.15 26.41
CA GLU A 72 16.89 -3.09 27.49
C GLU A 72 16.63 -2.47 28.87
#